data_AF-A0A3B9BU37-F1
#
_entry.id   AF-A0A3B9BU37-F1
#
_cell.length_a   1.000
_cell.length_b   1.000
_cell.length_c   1.000
_cell.angle_alpha   90.00
_cell.angle_beta   90.00
_cell.angle_gamma   90.00
#
_symmetry.space_group_name_H-M   'P 1'
#
loop_
_entity.id
_entity.type
_entity.pdbx_description
1 polymer ?
#
loop_
_entity_poly.entity_id
_entity_poly.type
_entity_poly.pdbx_seq_one_letter_code
_entity_poly.pdbx_strand_id
1 'polypeptide(L)'
;HSMGTSNVIKFYFGAQLGIEQNFTAQCIQLPIGQFGISFMTEKVLQYARKLGIKIHFWTINDSVTMQRLLELDVDGIMTDDCVLLKDVMKKQNKWPGSKN
;
A
#
# COMPACT_ATOMS: atom_id res chain seq x y z
N HIS A 1 -9.46 -14.79 0.95
CA HIS A 1 -8.73 -14.96 2.22
C HIS A 1 -7.79 -13.77 2.41
N SER A 2 -7.94 -13.01 3.50
CA SER A 2 -7.00 -11.92 3.85
C SER A 2 -5.72 -12.52 4.47
N MET A 3 -4.56 -11.94 4.16
CA MET A 3 -3.27 -12.38 4.69
C MET A 3 -3.15 -11.96 6.16
N GLY A 4 -3.06 -12.93 7.08
CA GLY A 4 -2.72 -12.65 8.48
C GLY A 4 -1.28 -12.14 8.66
N THR A 5 -0.96 -11.59 9.82
CA THR A 5 0.32 -10.93 10.15
C THR A 5 1.56 -11.75 9.81
N SER A 6 1.51 -13.09 9.94
CA SER A 6 2.62 -13.98 9.56
C SER A 6 2.92 -13.98 8.06
N ASN A 7 1.91 -13.79 7.21
CA ASN A 7 2.08 -13.70 5.77
C ASN A 7 2.62 -12.33 5.33
N VAL A 8 2.34 -11.28 6.10
CA VAL A 8 2.95 -9.94 5.90
C VAL A 8 4.46 -9.98 6.15
N ILE A 9 4.90 -10.66 7.21
CA ILE A 9 6.33 -10.82 7.52
C ILE A 9 7.02 -11.62 6.39
N LYS A 10 6.44 -12.74 5.96
CA LYS A 10 6.96 -13.53 4.84
C LYS A 10 7.06 -12.71 3.55
N PHE A 11 6.04 -11.92 3.24
CA PHE A 11 6.03 -11.03 2.08
C PHE A 11 7.17 -10.01 2.14
N TYR A 12 7.37 -9.36 3.30
CA TYR A 12 8.46 -8.41 3.48
C TYR A 12 9.84 -9.05 3.33
N PHE A 13 10.08 -10.22 3.92
CA PHE A 13 11.33 -10.96 3.73
C PHE A 13 11.52 -11.38 2.27
N GLY A 14 10.46 -11.82 1.57
CA GLY A 14 10.51 -12.11 0.14
C GLY A 14 10.90 -10.90 -0.71
N ALA A 15 10.30 -9.74 -0.43
CA ALA A 15 10.61 -8.48 -1.10
C ALA A 15 12.06 -8.04 -0.85
N GLN A 16 12.59 -8.28 0.35
CA GLN A 16 13.94 -7.86 0.72
C GLN A 16 15.03 -8.82 0.21
N LEU A 17 14.75 -10.13 0.20
CA LEU A 17 15.68 -11.19 -0.21
C LEU A 17 15.56 -11.59 -1.68
N GLY A 18 14.58 -11.05 -2.41
CA GLY A 18 14.34 -11.39 -3.82
C GLY A 18 13.82 -12.82 -4.04
N ILE A 19 13.24 -13.43 -3.01
CA ILE A 19 12.71 -14.80 -3.08
C ILE A 19 11.25 -14.71 -3.53
N GLU A 20 10.91 -15.32 -4.66
CA GLU A 20 9.53 -15.41 -5.13
C GLU A 20 8.73 -16.39 -4.27
N GLN A 21 7.59 -15.94 -3.75
CA GLN A 21 6.68 -16.75 -2.96
C GLN A 21 5.32 -16.81 -3.65
N ASN A 22 4.72 -17.99 -3.65
CA ASN A 22 3.36 -18.18 -4.16
C ASN A 22 2.35 -17.71 -3.11
N PHE A 23 1.72 -16.57 -3.36
CA PHE A 23 0.58 -16.11 -2.58
C PHE A 23 -0.71 -16.39 -3.34
N THR A 24 -1.70 -16.97 -2.66
CA THR A 24 -3.04 -17.17 -3.20
C THR A 24 -3.93 -15.93 -3.07
N ALA A 25 -3.47 -14.91 -2.34
CA ALA A 25 -4.21 -13.67 -2.10
C ALA A 25 -3.96 -12.67 -3.22
N GLN A 26 -5.05 -12.09 -3.75
CA GLN A 26 -4.99 -11.06 -4.81
C GLN A 26 -4.71 -9.65 -4.26
N CYS A 27 -4.77 -9.49 -2.94
CA CYS A 27 -4.57 -8.22 -2.25
C CYS A 27 -3.95 -8.48 -0.87
N ILE A 28 -3.02 -7.61 -0.47
CA ILE A 28 -2.44 -7.57 0.88
C ILE A 28 -2.75 -6.23 1.54
N GLN A 29 -3.08 -6.28 2.83
CA GLN A 29 -3.30 -5.10 3.65
C GLN A 29 -2.12 -4.91 4.60
N LEU A 30 -1.43 -3.77 4.49
CA LEU A 30 -0.21 -3.49 5.24
C LEU A 30 -0.37 -2.26 6.14
N PRO A 31 0.18 -2.27 7.36
CA PRO A 31 0.41 -1.04 8.09
C PRO A 31 1.54 -0.24 7.43
N ILE A 32 1.58 1.08 7.61
CA ILE A 32 2.72 1.90 7.15
C ILE A 32 4.05 1.50 7.82
N GLY A 33 3.96 1.08 9.07
CA GLY A 33 5.07 0.48 9.78
C GLY A 33 4.61 -0.33 10.98
N GLN A 34 5.34 -1.40 11.29
CA GLN A 34 5.09 -2.26 12.45
C GLN A 34 6.42 -2.84 12.93
N PHE A 35 6.61 -2.95 14.24
CA PHE A 35 7.85 -3.49 14.84
C PHE A 35 9.15 -2.80 14.36
N GLY A 36 9.12 -1.50 14.07
CA GLY A 36 10.26 -0.73 13.56
C GLY A 36 10.55 -0.91 12.07
N ILE A 37 9.72 -1.66 11.34
CA ILE A 37 9.84 -1.88 9.89
C ILE A 37 8.87 -0.96 9.16
N SER A 38 9.34 -0.23 8.15
CA SER A 38 8.47 0.51 7.22
C SER A 38 8.13 -0.37 6.02
N PHE A 39 6.84 -0.51 5.72
CA PHE A 39 6.36 -1.22 4.54
C PHE A 39 6.17 -0.29 3.34
N MET A 40 6.23 1.02 3.57
CA MET A 40 6.18 2.05 2.53
C MET A 40 7.57 2.16 1.84
N THR A 41 7.98 1.09 1.16
CA THR A 41 9.24 1.04 0.41
C THR A 41 9.00 0.62 -1.02
N GLU A 42 9.77 1.18 -1.95
CA GLU A 42 9.68 0.83 -3.37
C GLU A 42 9.89 -0.67 -3.61
N LYS A 43 10.75 -1.32 -2.83
CA LYS A 43 11.01 -2.77 -2.93
C LYS A 43 9.76 -3.60 -2.66
N VAL A 44 9.02 -3.27 -1.61
CA VAL A 44 7.74 -3.91 -1.26
C VAL A 44 6.74 -3.72 -2.40
N LEU A 45 6.62 -2.50 -2.92
CA LEU A 45 5.68 -2.19 -4.01
C LEU A 45 6.05 -2.87 -5.33
N GLN A 46 7.34 -2.91 -5.68
CA GLN A 46 7.81 -3.61 -6.88
C GLN A 46 7.60 -5.11 -6.78
N TYR A 47 7.86 -5.70 -5.59
CA TYR A 47 7.65 -7.12 -5.37
C TYR A 47 6.18 -7.52 -5.48
N ALA A 48 5.26 -6.74 -4.88
CA ALA A 48 3.82 -6.93 -5.07
C ALA A 48 3.40 -6.84 -6.54
N ARG A 49 3.89 -5.82 -7.26
CA ARG A 49 3.61 -5.64 -8.69
C ARG A 49 4.09 -6.83 -9.52
N LYS A 50 5.30 -7.37 -9.24
CA LYS A 50 5.81 -8.57 -9.90
C LYS A 50 4.92 -9.80 -9.67
N LEU A 51 4.37 -9.91 -8.48
CA LEU A 51 3.47 -11.01 -8.10
C LEU A 51 2.01 -10.78 -8.53
N GLY A 52 1.68 -9.62 -9.11
CA GLY A 52 0.31 -9.25 -9.47
C GLY A 52 -0.62 -9.06 -8.25
N ILE A 53 -0.06 -8.76 -7.08
CA ILE A 53 -0.80 -8.60 -5.82
C ILE A 53 -0.99 -7.11 -5.56
N LYS A 54 -2.23 -6.69 -5.27
CA LYS A 54 -2.53 -5.30 -4.88
C LYS A 54 -2.12 -5.01 -3.44
N ILE A 55 -1.58 -3.84 -3.15
CA ILE A 55 -1.27 -3.40 -1.78
C ILE A 55 -2.21 -2.29 -1.33
N HIS A 56 -2.89 -2.51 -0.21
CA HIS A 56 -3.64 -1.47 0.48
C HIS A 56 -2.99 -1.12 1.82
N PHE A 57 -2.80 0.16 2.12
CA PHE A 57 -2.29 0.62 3.41
C PHE A 57 -3.41 1.03 4.35
N TRP A 58 -3.32 0.69 5.63
CA TRP A 58 -4.29 1.07 6.65
C TRP A 58 -3.59 1.43 7.99
N THR A 59 -4.19 2.21 8.89
CA THR A 59 -5.20 3.25 8.62
C THR A 59 -4.47 4.59 8.58
N ILE A 60 -4.68 5.37 7.53
CA ILE A 60 -3.93 6.61 7.27
C ILE A 60 -4.85 7.79 7.41
N ASN A 61 -4.60 8.65 8.39
CA ASN A 61 -5.48 9.78 8.73
C ASN A 61 -4.76 11.13 8.64
N ASP A 62 -3.60 11.20 7.98
CA ASP A 62 -2.86 12.44 7.76
C ASP A 62 -2.54 12.68 6.28
N SER A 63 -2.61 13.95 5.86
CA SER A 63 -2.45 14.33 4.46
C SER A 63 -1.05 14.13 3.92
N VAL A 64 -0.01 14.19 4.76
CA VAL A 64 1.39 14.06 4.32
C VAL A 64 1.67 12.61 3.92
N THR A 65 1.26 11.66 4.75
CA THR A 65 1.38 10.23 4.46
C THR A 65 0.50 9.83 3.27
N MET A 66 -0.73 10.36 3.17
CA MET A 66 -1.58 10.12 1.99
C MET A 66 -0.91 10.59 0.70
N GLN A 67 -0.34 11.81 0.69
CA GLN A 67 0.37 12.35 -0.47
C GLN A 67 1.54 11.46 -0.88
N ARG A 68 2.36 11.04 0.09
CA ARG A 68 3.51 10.17 -0.17
C ARG A 68 3.10 8.79 -0.70
N LEU A 69 2.02 8.21 -0.17
CA LEU A 69 1.49 6.94 -0.66
C LEU A 69 0.97 7.06 -2.10
N LEU A 70 0.29 8.16 -2.43
CA LEU A 70 -0.19 8.41 -3.79
C LEU A 70 0.96 8.66 -4.79
N GLU A 71 2.03 9.33 -4.37
CA GLU A 71 3.26 9.50 -5.15
C GLU A 71 3.94 8.15 -5.45
N LEU A 72 3.89 7.22 -4.49
CA LEU A 72 4.39 5.86 -4.64
C LEU A 72 3.47 4.94 -5.47
N ASP A 73 2.33 5.47 -5.94
CA ASP A 73 1.34 4.79 -6.78
C ASP A 73 0.81 3.49 -6.15
N VAL A 74 0.47 3.54 -4.86
CA VAL A 74 -0.12 2.40 -4.14
C VAL A 74 -1.55 2.10 -4.62
N ASP A 75 -1.97 0.84 -4.56
CA ASP A 75 -3.29 0.42 -5.07
C ASP A 75 -4.46 0.92 -4.21
N GLY A 76 -4.23 1.20 -2.91
CA GLY A 76 -5.29 1.67 -2.03
C GLY A 76 -4.80 2.23 -0.69
N ILE A 77 -5.56 3.18 -0.18
CA ILE A 77 -5.39 3.80 1.14
C ILE A 77 -6.70 3.63 1.90
N MET A 78 -6.64 2.99 3.06
CA MET A 78 -7.74 2.88 4.01
C MET A 78 -7.58 4.00 5.03
N THR A 79 -8.64 4.79 5.19
CA THR A 79 -8.68 5.98 6.05
C THR A 79 -10.03 6.05 6.74
N ASP A 80 -10.06 6.65 7.92
CA ASP A 80 -11.31 7.04 8.57
C ASP A 80 -11.80 8.41 8.04
N ASP A 81 -10.90 9.21 7.44
CA ASP A 81 -11.19 10.54 6.89
C ASP A 81 -11.22 10.51 5.35
N CYS A 82 -12.34 9.99 4.82
CA CYS A 82 -12.59 9.94 3.38
C CYS A 82 -12.64 11.33 2.71
N VAL A 83 -12.98 12.37 3.46
CA VAL A 83 -13.04 13.75 2.94
C VAL A 83 -11.63 14.25 2.67
N LEU A 84 -10.74 14.09 3.66
CA LEU A 84 -9.34 14.45 3.52
C LEU A 84 -8.66 13.69 2.38
N LEU A 85 -8.86 12.38 2.28
CA LEU A 85 -8.28 11.58 1.20
C LEU A 85 -8.74 12.06 -0.18
N LYS A 86 -10.03 12.35 -0.34
CA LYS A 86 -10.57 12.89 -1.60
C LYS A 86 -9.92 14.21 -1.97
N ASP A 87 -9.76 15.12 -1.02
CA ASP A 87 -9.15 16.43 -1.26
C ASP A 87 -7.68 16.31 -1.65
N VAL A 88 -6.93 15.42 -0.99
CA VAL A 88 -5.55 15.11 -1.34
C VAL A 88 -5.47 14.50 -2.76
N MET A 89 -6.30 13.52 -3.09
CA MET A 89 -6.33 12.90 -4.42
C MET A 89 -6.68 13.90 -5.52
N LYS A 90 -7.59 14.85 -5.26
CA LYS A 90 -7.92 15.94 -6.20
C LYS A 90 -6.72 16.87 -6.42
N LYS A 91 -6.05 17.29 -5.35
CA LYS A 91 -4.86 18.17 -5.45
C LYS A 91 -3.75 17.53 -6.28
N GLN A 92 -3.61 16.22 -6.24
CA GLN A 92 -2.63 15.47 -7.04
C GLN A 92 -3.15 14.98 -8.41
N ASN A 93 -4.36 15.39 -8.84
CA ASN A 93 -4.99 14.92 -10.09
C ASN A 93 -5.12 13.37 -10.18
N LYS A 94 -5.16 12.69 -9.04
CA LYS A 94 -5.32 11.22 -8.92
C LYS A 94 -6.79 10.82 -8.70
N TRP A 95 -7.69 11.79 -8.54
CA TRP A 95 -9.11 11.51 -8.39
C TRP A 95 -9.74 11.08 -9.73
N PRO A 96 -10.46 9.94 -9.82
CA PRO A 96 -10.96 9.38 -11.09
C PRO A 96 -11.96 10.29 -11.83
N GLY A 97 -12.56 11.27 -11.15
CA GLY A 97 -13.43 12.29 -11.76
C GLY A 97 -12.76 13.64 -12.02
N SER A 98 -11.43 13.75 -11.94
CA SER A 98 -10.68 15.01 -12.13
C SER A 98 -10.09 15.16 -13.54
N LYS A 99 -10.21 14.15 -14.39
CA LYS A 99 -9.85 14.27 -15.81
C LYS A 99 -11.03 14.91 -16.56
N ASN A 100 -10.95 16.22 -16.77
CA ASN A 100 -11.67 16.89 -17.86
C ASN A 100 -10.85 16.76 -19.14
#